data_AF-A0A399YRN5-F1
#
_entry.id   AF-A0A399YRN5-F1
#
_cell.length_a   1.000
_cell.length_b   1.000
_cell.length_c   1.000
_cell.angle_alpha   90.00
_cell.angle_beta   90.00
_cell.angle_gamma   90.00
#
_symmetry.space_group_name_H-M   'P 1'
#
loop_
_entity.id
_entity.type
_entity.pdbx_description
1 polymer ?
#
loop_
_entity_poly.entity_id
_entity_poly.type
_entity_poly.pdbx_seq_one_letter_code
_entity_poly.pdbx_strand_id
1 'polypeptide(L)'
;MDKTFRVHSGTRRAKRVPRTRLNYSASADCSQTRAATKKMETWYNRRMSSIPEIETLKNKLTLERGKLLAALDALSEAARAEPFLDGWAVNDVLAHLAQAEIINLKFAKLMLTRDAPVQLRKVAAEYPDFTGPFELDRFNAYMTDKLRARGFENILQTLHAARAETLAWMDTLEAEQLERRGVHAAWGDQTVRGMLKILALHDKMHTQDILKKTAPQ
;
A
#
# COMPACT_ATOMS: atom_id res chain seq x y z
N MET A 1 -19.94 -43.55 65.04
CA MET A 1 -19.40 -44.43 66.09
C MET A 1 -18.02 -44.86 65.62
N ASP A 2 -16.92 -44.77 66.34
CA ASP A 2 -16.52 -44.20 67.62
C ASP A 2 -14.99 -44.45 67.64
N LYS A 3 -14.26 -43.70 68.48
CA LYS A 3 -12.88 -43.96 68.95
C LYS A 3 -11.72 -43.58 68.02
N THR A 4 -10.59 -43.01 68.45
CA THR A 4 -10.15 -42.12 69.56
C THR A 4 -8.63 -42.01 69.38
N PHE A 5 -8.08 -40.80 69.50
CA PHE A 5 -6.80 -40.42 70.14
C PHE A 5 -5.71 -41.49 70.40
N ARG A 6 -4.48 -41.24 69.92
CA ARG A 6 -3.30 -41.12 70.80
C ARG A 6 -2.14 -40.33 70.18
N VAL A 7 -1.62 -39.43 71.01
CA VAL A 7 -0.46 -38.55 70.84
C VAL A 7 0.81 -39.33 71.17
N HIS A 8 1.92 -39.13 70.44
CA HIS A 8 3.28 -39.28 70.97
C HIS A 8 4.18 -38.14 70.47
N SER A 9 4.72 -37.41 71.44
CA SER A 9 5.67 -36.32 71.35
C SER A 9 7.07 -36.84 71.02
N GLY A 10 7.77 -36.11 70.14
CA GLY A 10 9.17 -36.38 69.79
C GLY A 10 9.86 -35.10 69.35
N THR A 11 10.35 -34.34 70.33
CA THR A 11 11.18 -33.14 70.12
C THR A 11 12.55 -33.52 69.57
N ARG A 12 12.89 -33.07 68.36
CA ARG A 12 14.30 -32.95 67.91
C ARG A 12 14.58 -31.57 67.35
N ARG A 13 15.45 -30.90 68.08
CA ARG A 13 16.04 -29.58 67.84
C ARG A 13 17.00 -29.70 66.65
N ALA A 14 16.66 -29.12 65.50
CA ALA A 14 17.56 -28.97 64.36
C ALA A 14 18.06 -27.52 64.25
N LYS A 15 19.35 -27.41 63.96
CA LYS A 15 20.22 -26.24 64.10
C LYS A 15 19.85 -25.11 63.13
N ARG A 16 19.89 -23.87 63.62
CA ARG A 16 19.84 -22.64 62.80
C ARG A 16 21.01 -22.64 61.80
N VAL A 17 20.69 -22.55 60.52
CA VAL A 17 21.63 -22.20 59.45
C VAL A 17 21.75 -20.66 59.39
N PRO A 18 22.93 -20.06 59.17
CA PRO A 18 23.08 -18.61 59.08
C PRO A 18 22.39 -18.08 57.81
N ARG A 19 21.50 -17.09 57.96
CA ARG A 19 21.01 -16.28 56.84
C ARG A 19 22.13 -15.34 56.39
N THR A 20 22.83 -15.68 55.32
CA THR A 20 23.57 -14.70 54.52
C THR A 20 22.57 -13.74 53.89
N ARG A 21 22.61 -12.47 54.29
CA ARG A 21 21.92 -11.39 53.59
C ARG A 21 22.60 -11.22 52.23
N LEU A 22 21.94 -11.66 51.16
CA LEU A 22 22.21 -11.15 49.83
C LEU A 22 21.70 -9.71 49.79
N ASN A 23 22.63 -8.75 49.90
CA ASN A 23 22.38 -7.37 49.54
C ASN A 23 22.19 -7.33 48.02
N TYR A 24 20.94 -7.39 47.56
CA TYR A 24 20.60 -7.03 46.18
C TYR A 24 20.63 -5.51 46.09
N SER A 25 21.70 -4.96 45.50
CA SER A 25 21.74 -3.57 45.08
C SER A 25 20.71 -3.37 43.96
N ALA A 26 19.54 -2.87 44.31
CA ALA A 26 18.59 -2.34 43.34
C ALA A 26 19.13 -1.00 42.83
N SER A 27 19.95 -1.04 41.79
CA SER A 27 20.30 0.18 41.05
C SER A 27 20.56 -0.16 39.59
N ALA A 28 19.81 0.54 38.73
CA ALA A 28 19.89 0.61 37.28
C ALA A 28 19.32 -0.59 36.48
N ASP A 29 17.98 -0.68 36.37
CA ASP A 29 17.33 -1.02 35.07
C ASP A 29 15.79 -0.83 35.00
N CYS A 30 15.20 0.13 35.73
CA CYS A 30 13.74 0.36 35.71
C CYS A 30 13.31 1.43 34.67
N SER A 31 14.23 2.31 34.27
CA SER A 31 13.94 3.39 33.31
C SER A 31 14.00 2.94 31.85
N GLN A 32 14.89 2.01 31.49
CA GLN A 32 15.03 1.52 30.12
C GLN A 32 13.88 0.58 29.73
N THR A 33 13.43 -0.26 30.67
CA THR A 33 12.28 -1.17 30.50
C THR A 33 10.94 -0.42 30.36
N ARG A 34 10.72 0.67 31.11
CA ARG A 34 9.55 1.55 30.95
C ARG A 34 9.55 2.35 29.63
N ALA A 35 10.72 2.76 29.16
CA ALA A 35 10.83 3.47 27.88
C ALA A 35 10.58 2.54 26.68
N ALA A 36 11.06 1.29 26.75
CA ALA A 36 10.82 0.27 25.72
C ALA A 36 9.34 -0.14 25.64
N THR A 37 8.68 -0.36 26.79
CA THR A 37 7.24 -0.69 26.83
C THR A 37 6.37 0.45 26.32
N LYS A 38 6.67 1.71 26.67
CA LYS A 38 5.94 2.88 26.15
C LYS A 38 6.13 3.07 24.64
N LYS A 39 7.31 2.77 24.09
CA LYS A 39 7.57 2.75 22.62
C LYS A 39 6.79 1.62 21.92
N MET A 40 6.70 0.46 22.53
CA MET A 40 5.98 -0.69 21.97
C MET A 40 4.46 -0.47 21.98
N GLU A 41 3.94 0.14 23.04
CA GLU A 41 2.51 0.48 23.19
C GLU A 41 2.09 1.62 22.24
N THR A 42 2.95 2.62 22.04
CA THR A 42 2.71 3.66 21.02
C THR A 42 2.79 3.14 19.59
N TRP A 43 3.71 2.20 19.31
CA TRP A 43 3.78 1.50 18.03
C TRP A 43 2.54 0.65 17.77
N TYR A 44 2.10 -0.16 18.75
CA TYR A 44 0.90 -0.99 18.64
C TYR A 44 -0.37 -0.16 18.39
N ASN A 45 -0.57 0.91 19.17
CA ASN A 45 -1.75 1.76 19.01
C ASN A 45 -1.76 2.52 17.69
N ARG A 46 -0.59 2.92 17.17
CA ARG A 46 -0.48 3.56 15.85
C ARG A 46 -0.74 2.57 14.71
N ARG A 47 -0.19 1.35 14.80
CA ARG A 47 -0.47 0.23 13.88
C ARG A 47 -1.97 -0.08 13.84
N MET A 48 -2.62 -0.26 14.98
CA MET A 48 -4.04 -0.58 15.07
C MET A 48 -4.96 0.54 14.55
N SER A 49 -4.55 1.81 14.70
CA SER A 49 -5.30 2.98 14.17
C SER A 49 -5.22 3.11 12.64
N SER A 50 -4.19 2.54 12.01
CA SER A 50 -3.93 2.67 10.56
C SER A 50 -4.47 1.54 9.69
N ILE A 51 -4.71 0.35 10.26
CA ILE A 51 -5.36 -0.76 9.56
C ILE A 51 -6.71 -0.28 8.99
N PRO A 52 -7.53 0.49 9.72
CA PRO A 52 -8.71 1.14 9.14
C PRO A 52 -8.41 2.04 7.92
N GLU A 53 -7.29 2.76 7.90
CA GLU A 53 -6.93 3.66 6.79
C GLU A 53 -6.48 2.88 5.55
N ILE A 54 -5.60 1.89 5.70
CA ILE A 54 -5.16 1.03 4.58
C ILE A 54 -6.37 0.31 3.97
N GLU A 55 -7.25 -0.27 4.80
CA GLU A 55 -8.48 -0.89 4.32
C GLU A 55 -9.42 0.11 3.64
N THR A 56 -9.54 1.34 4.16
CA THR A 56 -10.32 2.40 3.50
C THR A 56 -9.77 2.73 2.12
N LEU A 57 -8.44 2.83 1.97
CA LEU A 57 -7.79 3.07 0.67
C LEU A 57 -8.00 1.88 -0.29
N LYS A 58 -7.86 0.64 0.19
CA LYS A 58 -8.12 -0.58 -0.60
C LYS A 58 -9.56 -0.61 -1.10
N ASN A 59 -10.52 -0.36 -0.21
CA ASN A 59 -11.94 -0.31 -0.56
C ASN A 59 -12.21 0.78 -1.59
N LYS A 60 -11.57 1.95 -1.45
CA LYS A 60 -11.71 3.03 -2.43
C LYS A 60 -11.15 2.66 -3.79
N LEU A 61 -9.98 2.05 -3.85
CA LEU A 61 -9.39 1.55 -5.09
C LEU A 61 -10.33 0.55 -5.76
N THR A 62 -10.72 -0.51 -5.05
CA THR A 62 -11.63 -1.54 -5.56
C THR A 62 -12.94 -0.95 -6.07
N LEU A 63 -13.54 -0.02 -5.33
CA LEU A 63 -14.76 0.66 -5.71
C LEU A 63 -14.61 1.44 -7.03
N GLU A 64 -13.58 2.28 -7.16
CA GLU A 64 -13.43 3.10 -8.37
C GLU A 64 -13.06 2.25 -9.60
N ARG A 65 -12.28 1.18 -9.44
CA ARG A 65 -12.04 0.23 -10.54
C ARG A 65 -13.30 -0.53 -10.95
N GLY A 66 -14.13 -0.91 -9.98
CA GLY A 66 -15.42 -1.53 -10.27
C GLY A 66 -16.32 -0.63 -11.11
N LYS A 67 -16.36 0.69 -10.82
CA LYS A 67 -17.12 1.66 -11.62
C LYS A 67 -16.56 1.83 -13.03
N LEU A 68 -15.23 1.86 -13.17
CA LEU A 68 -14.58 1.93 -14.48
C LEU A 68 -14.96 0.72 -15.34
N LEU A 69 -14.86 -0.49 -14.78
CA LEU A 69 -15.21 -1.73 -15.48
C LEU A 69 -16.70 -1.79 -15.83
N ALA A 70 -17.58 -1.35 -14.93
CA ALA A 70 -19.01 -1.26 -15.23
C ALA A 70 -19.33 -0.27 -16.38
N ALA A 71 -18.62 0.86 -16.44
CA ALA A 71 -18.75 1.80 -17.56
C ALA A 71 -18.22 1.20 -18.87
N LEU A 72 -17.20 0.34 -18.80
CA LEU A 72 -16.65 -0.37 -19.94
C LEU A 72 -17.60 -1.45 -20.49
N ASP A 73 -18.24 -2.20 -19.59
CA ASP A 73 -19.19 -3.26 -19.95
C ASP A 73 -20.43 -2.74 -20.69
N ALA A 74 -20.78 -1.46 -20.49
CA ALA A 74 -21.85 -0.79 -21.20
C ALA A 74 -21.50 -0.42 -22.66
N LEU A 75 -20.24 -0.55 -23.08
CA LEU A 75 -19.77 -0.17 -24.40
C LEU A 75 -19.66 -1.37 -25.35
N SER A 76 -20.03 -1.17 -26.61
CA SER A 76 -19.67 -2.10 -27.69
C SER A 76 -18.17 -2.01 -28.01
N GLU A 77 -17.63 -3.04 -28.66
CA GLU A 77 -16.22 -3.02 -29.11
C GLU A 77 -15.93 -1.84 -30.04
N ALA A 78 -16.84 -1.55 -30.98
CA ALA A 78 -16.71 -0.41 -31.88
C ALA A 78 -16.67 0.92 -31.10
N ALA A 79 -17.54 1.10 -30.10
CA ALA A 79 -17.55 2.31 -29.28
C ALA A 79 -16.28 2.47 -28.43
N ARG A 80 -15.67 1.35 -28.00
CA ARG A 80 -14.39 1.38 -27.27
C ARG A 80 -13.20 1.76 -28.13
N ALA A 81 -13.25 1.46 -29.43
CA ALA A 81 -12.20 1.75 -30.40
C ALA A 81 -12.31 3.17 -31.00
N GLU A 82 -13.44 3.86 -30.80
CA GLU A 82 -13.65 5.20 -31.31
C GLU A 82 -12.91 6.27 -30.48
N PRO A 83 -12.12 7.15 -31.12
CA PRO A 83 -11.49 8.29 -30.45
C PRO A 83 -12.49 9.22 -29.76
N PHE A 84 -12.15 9.74 -28.57
CA PHE A 84 -13.01 10.71 -27.86
C PHE A 84 -12.27 11.69 -26.93
N LEU A 85 -11.13 11.30 -26.36
CA LEU A 85 -10.37 12.11 -25.41
C LEU A 85 -9.03 12.49 -26.03
N ASP A 86 -8.94 13.68 -26.62
CA ASP A 86 -7.73 14.16 -27.31
C ASP A 86 -7.18 13.15 -28.35
N GLY A 87 -8.08 12.47 -29.05
CA GLY A 87 -7.75 11.45 -30.04
C GLY A 87 -7.55 10.04 -29.47
N TRP A 88 -7.58 9.86 -28.15
CA TRP A 88 -7.55 8.54 -27.53
C TRP A 88 -8.93 7.88 -27.56
N ALA A 89 -8.94 6.59 -27.87
CA ALA A 89 -10.08 5.70 -27.68
C ALA A 89 -10.13 5.17 -26.24
N VAL A 90 -11.22 4.53 -25.85
CA VAL A 90 -11.36 3.93 -24.51
C VAL A 90 -10.27 2.88 -24.26
N ASN A 91 -9.91 2.11 -25.29
CA ASN A 91 -8.82 1.13 -25.19
C ASN A 91 -7.47 1.78 -24.86
N ASP A 92 -7.18 2.98 -25.39
CA ASP A 92 -5.97 3.73 -25.07
C ASP A 92 -5.99 4.20 -23.61
N VAL A 93 -7.14 4.69 -23.13
CA VAL A 93 -7.32 5.11 -21.74
C VAL A 93 -7.12 3.94 -20.77
N LEU A 94 -7.61 2.74 -21.08
CA LEU A 94 -7.38 1.55 -20.26
C LEU A 94 -5.92 1.12 -20.24
N ALA A 95 -5.25 1.16 -21.40
CA ALA A 95 -3.82 0.87 -21.50
C ALA A 95 -2.99 1.87 -20.69
N HIS A 96 -3.36 3.16 -20.76
CA HIS A 96 -2.78 4.21 -19.95
C HIS A 96 -2.95 3.96 -18.44
N LEU A 97 -4.18 3.68 -17.99
CA LEU A 97 -4.47 3.38 -16.58
C LEU A 97 -3.67 2.20 -16.05
N ALA A 98 -3.58 1.11 -16.81
CA ALA A 98 -2.84 -0.07 -16.42
C ALA A 98 -1.34 0.23 -16.23
N GLN A 99 -0.73 0.91 -17.20
CA GLN A 99 0.70 1.28 -17.13
C GLN A 99 0.97 2.32 -16.04
N ALA A 100 0.11 3.32 -15.92
CA ALA A 100 0.21 4.34 -14.89
C ALA A 100 0.16 3.72 -13.49
N GLU A 101 -0.70 2.73 -13.24
CA GLU A 101 -0.76 2.05 -11.95
C GLU A 101 0.53 1.27 -11.65
N ILE A 102 1.06 0.51 -12.61
CA ILE A 102 2.34 -0.22 -12.46
C ILE A 102 3.48 0.74 -12.10
N ILE A 103 3.60 1.85 -12.84
CA ILE A 103 4.66 2.85 -12.63
C ILE A 103 4.50 3.55 -11.28
N ASN A 104 3.28 3.95 -10.93
CA ASN A 104 3.00 4.62 -9.65
C ASN A 104 3.18 3.69 -8.44
N LEU A 105 2.88 2.40 -8.59
CA LEU A 105 3.18 1.40 -7.57
C LEU A 105 4.69 1.25 -7.35
N LYS A 106 5.48 1.19 -8.43
CA LYS A 106 6.95 1.19 -8.35
C LYS A 106 7.46 2.45 -7.63
N PHE A 107 6.89 3.62 -7.92
CA PHE A 107 7.22 4.87 -7.24
C PHE A 107 6.90 4.83 -5.75
N ALA A 108 5.70 4.41 -5.38
CA ALA A 108 5.29 4.29 -4.00
C ALA A 108 6.19 3.31 -3.22
N LYS A 109 6.58 2.18 -3.82
CA LYS A 109 7.57 1.23 -3.26
C LYS A 109 8.94 1.89 -3.04
N LEU A 110 9.43 2.69 -4.00
CA LEU A 110 10.71 3.38 -3.88
C LEU A 110 10.72 4.45 -2.76
N MET A 111 9.60 5.13 -2.52
CA MET A 111 9.48 6.12 -1.43
C MET A 111 9.72 5.54 -0.04
N LEU A 112 9.51 4.22 0.13
CA LEU A 112 9.77 3.53 1.39
C LEU A 112 11.26 3.34 1.67
N THR A 113 12.10 3.31 0.63
CA THR A 113 13.53 2.97 0.75
C THR A 113 14.46 4.12 0.38
N ARG A 114 13.93 5.23 -0.13
CA ARG A 114 14.70 6.39 -0.63
C ARG A 114 14.06 7.68 -0.13
N ASP A 115 14.89 8.63 0.32
CA ASP A 115 14.43 9.94 0.85
C ASP A 115 14.28 11.03 -0.23
N ALA A 116 14.92 10.88 -1.39
CA ALA A 116 14.92 11.87 -2.48
C ALA A 116 14.75 11.19 -3.85
N PRO A 117 14.14 11.87 -4.84
CA PRO A 117 13.61 11.21 -6.03
C PRO A 117 14.73 10.72 -6.93
N VAL A 118 14.74 9.42 -7.20
CA VAL A 118 15.48 8.85 -8.34
C VAL A 118 14.52 8.19 -9.33
N GLN A 119 13.28 8.64 -9.36
CA GLN A 119 12.18 7.76 -9.70
C GLN A 119 11.93 7.70 -11.21
N LEU A 120 11.64 8.81 -11.89
CA LEU A 120 11.27 8.77 -13.31
C LEU A 120 12.42 8.42 -14.25
N ARG A 121 13.62 8.99 -14.07
CA ARG A 121 14.76 8.66 -14.95
C ARG A 121 15.21 7.21 -14.79
N LYS A 122 15.17 6.64 -13.59
CA LYS A 122 15.50 5.21 -13.41
C LYS A 122 14.41 4.30 -13.96
N VAL A 123 13.14 4.62 -13.72
CA VAL A 123 12.04 3.84 -14.29
C VAL A 123 12.05 3.95 -15.81
N ALA A 124 12.28 5.13 -16.38
CA ALA A 124 12.44 5.31 -17.82
C ALA A 124 13.66 4.54 -18.38
N ALA A 125 14.76 4.45 -17.63
CA ALA A 125 15.93 3.67 -18.03
C ALA A 125 15.68 2.15 -18.08
N GLU A 126 14.61 1.64 -17.47
CA GLU A 126 14.16 0.25 -17.66
C GLU A 126 13.57 0.02 -19.06
N TYR A 127 13.35 1.08 -19.84
CA TYR A 127 12.81 1.05 -21.19
C TYR A 127 13.85 1.53 -22.21
N PRO A 128 14.78 0.66 -22.65
CA PRO A 128 15.90 1.06 -23.51
C PRO A 128 15.46 1.62 -24.87
N ASP A 129 14.27 1.26 -25.33
CA ASP A 129 13.71 1.76 -26.60
C ASP A 129 13.13 3.20 -26.46
N PHE A 130 12.96 3.72 -25.25
CA PHE A 130 12.52 5.10 -25.02
C PHE A 130 13.74 6.04 -25.06
N THR A 131 13.97 6.67 -26.21
CA THR A 131 15.15 7.50 -26.46
C THR A 131 14.89 9.00 -26.28
N GLY A 132 15.92 9.79 -25.99
CA GLY A 132 15.82 11.26 -25.87
C GLY A 132 15.39 11.77 -24.49
N PRO A 133 15.10 13.09 -24.35
CA PRO A 133 14.69 13.69 -23.08
C PRO A 133 13.38 13.07 -22.55
N PHE A 134 13.32 12.95 -21.22
CA PHE A 134 12.10 12.50 -20.54
C PHE A 134 11.07 13.63 -20.50
N GLU A 135 9.94 13.40 -21.15
CA GLU A 135 8.73 14.22 -21.10
C GLU A 135 7.57 13.31 -20.71
N LEU A 136 6.78 13.69 -19.70
CA LEU A 136 5.77 12.79 -19.12
C LEU A 136 4.73 12.34 -20.14
N ASP A 137 4.19 13.26 -20.93
CA ASP A 137 3.16 12.95 -21.93
C ASP A 137 3.70 12.03 -23.03
N ARG A 138 4.96 12.27 -23.46
CA ARG A 138 5.64 11.41 -24.43
C ARG A 138 5.88 10.01 -23.88
N PHE A 139 6.26 9.91 -22.61
CA PHE A 139 6.46 8.62 -21.96
C PHE A 139 5.13 7.87 -21.78
N ASN A 140 4.06 8.58 -21.39
CA ASN A 140 2.72 8.01 -21.30
C ASN A 140 2.24 7.48 -22.65
N ALA A 141 2.36 8.26 -23.73
CA ALA A 141 2.01 7.82 -25.08
C ALA A 141 2.80 6.57 -25.50
N TYR A 142 4.12 6.56 -25.28
CA TYR A 142 4.97 5.40 -25.57
C TYR A 142 4.53 4.12 -24.82
N MET A 143 4.21 4.23 -23.52
CA MET A 143 3.77 3.08 -22.72
C MET A 143 2.38 2.59 -23.15
N THR A 144 1.46 3.52 -23.41
CA THR A 144 0.11 3.24 -23.93
C THR A 144 0.20 2.52 -25.27
N ASP A 145 1.00 3.02 -26.22
CA ASP A 145 1.19 2.42 -27.55
C ASP A 145 1.72 0.99 -27.46
N LYS A 146 2.74 0.76 -26.61
CA LYS A 146 3.31 -0.58 -26.41
C LYS A 146 2.29 -1.58 -25.88
N LEU A 147 1.47 -1.19 -24.90
CA LEU A 147 0.45 -2.09 -24.35
C LEU A 147 -0.72 -2.27 -25.33
N ARG A 148 -1.14 -1.20 -26.02
CA ARG A 148 -2.19 -1.26 -27.04
C ARG A 148 -1.88 -2.24 -28.16
N ALA A 149 -0.62 -2.27 -28.62
CA ALA A 149 -0.18 -3.21 -29.66
C ALA A 149 -0.38 -4.69 -29.29
N ARG A 150 -0.59 -5.01 -28.00
CA ARG A 150 -0.87 -6.37 -27.51
C ARG A 150 -2.37 -6.74 -27.55
N GLY A 151 -3.25 -5.79 -27.85
CA GLY A 151 -4.70 -6.01 -27.95
C GLY A 151 -5.46 -5.89 -26.62
N PHE A 152 -6.78 -5.81 -26.73
CA PHE A 152 -7.71 -5.50 -25.63
C PHE A 152 -7.64 -6.49 -24.46
N GLU A 153 -7.61 -7.79 -24.74
CA GLU A 153 -7.51 -8.81 -23.67
C GLU A 153 -6.23 -8.66 -22.84
N ASN A 154 -5.10 -8.35 -23.49
CA ASN A 154 -3.85 -8.08 -22.78
C ASN A 154 -3.93 -6.79 -21.95
N ILE A 155 -4.63 -5.76 -22.43
CA ILE A 155 -4.88 -4.53 -21.67
C ILE A 155 -5.66 -4.85 -20.40
N LEU A 156 -6.78 -5.58 -20.51
CA LEU A 156 -7.61 -5.95 -19.36
C LEU A 156 -6.83 -6.81 -18.36
N GLN A 157 -6.13 -7.84 -18.83
CA GLN A 157 -5.30 -8.68 -17.97
C GLN A 157 -4.24 -7.85 -17.23
N THR A 158 -3.59 -6.91 -17.91
CA THR A 158 -2.59 -6.02 -17.30
C THR A 158 -3.23 -5.08 -16.27
N LEU A 159 -4.42 -4.54 -16.58
CA LEU A 159 -5.18 -3.67 -15.67
C LEU A 159 -5.57 -4.40 -14.38
N HIS A 160 -6.05 -5.65 -14.49
CA HIS A 160 -6.38 -6.50 -13.35
C HIS A 160 -5.14 -6.90 -12.54
N ALA A 161 -4.08 -7.33 -13.21
CA ALA A 161 -2.83 -7.73 -12.56
C ALA A 161 -2.20 -6.56 -11.79
N ALA A 162 -2.18 -5.35 -12.38
CA ALA A 162 -1.69 -4.15 -11.72
C ALA A 162 -2.46 -3.87 -10.42
N ARG A 163 -3.80 -3.97 -10.44
CA ARG A 163 -4.60 -3.76 -9.23
C ARG A 163 -4.35 -4.85 -8.18
N ALA A 164 -4.29 -6.11 -8.60
CA ALA A 164 -4.01 -7.20 -7.68
C ALA A 164 -2.65 -7.02 -6.99
N GLU A 165 -1.63 -6.61 -7.74
CA GLU A 165 -0.31 -6.31 -7.18
C GLU A 165 -0.35 -5.12 -6.22
N THR A 166 -1.07 -4.04 -6.56
CA THR A 166 -1.26 -2.88 -5.68
C THR A 166 -1.88 -3.30 -4.35
N LEU A 167 -3.00 -4.05 -4.39
CA LEU A 167 -3.70 -4.48 -3.18
C LEU A 167 -2.84 -5.42 -2.33
N ALA A 168 -2.17 -6.40 -2.95
CA ALA A 168 -1.28 -7.32 -2.26
C ALA A 168 -0.09 -6.59 -1.62
N TRP A 169 0.45 -5.55 -2.27
CA TRP A 169 1.49 -4.73 -1.67
C TRP A 169 0.96 -3.90 -0.50
N MET A 170 -0.26 -3.36 -0.59
CA MET A 170 -0.88 -2.61 0.51
C MET A 170 -1.05 -3.45 1.77
N ASP A 171 -1.27 -4.76 1.64
CA ASP A 171 -1.33 -5.68 2.80
C ASP A 171 0.00 -5.79 3.57
N THR A 172 1.10 -5.35 2.97
CA THR A 172 2.43 -5.35 3.60
C THR A 172 2.79 -4.01 4.25
N LEU A 173 1.95 -2.98 4.08
CA LEU A 173 2.24 -1.64 4.56
C LEU A 173 1.97 -1.50 6.06
N GLU A 174 2.89 -0.83 6.74
CA GLU A 174 2.69 -0.33 8.09
C GLU A 174 2.16 1.11 8.07
N ALA A 175 1.47 1.52 9.14
CA ALA A 175 0.87 2.84 9.31
C ALA A 175 1.79 3.99 8.88
N GLU A 176 3.01 3.99 9.41
CA GLU A 176 3.96 5.09 9.32
C GLU A 176 4.52 5.22 7.91
N GLN A 177 4.48 4.13 7.14
CA GLN A 177 4.95 4.10 5.75
C GLN A 177 4.05 4.94 4.84
N LEU A 178 2.77 5.13 5.21
CA LEU A 178 1.85 6.00 4.46
C LEU A 178 2.29 7.47 4.43
N GLU A 179 3.08 7.92 5.40
CA GLU A 179 3.57 9.31 5.51
C GLU A 179 4.90 9.54 4.78
N ARG A 180 5.52 8.48 4.23
CA ARG A 180 6.77 8.61 3.49
C ARG A 180 6.58 9.52 2.29
N ARG A 181 7.43 10.55 2.17
CA ARG A 181 7.35 11.58 1.13
C ARG A 181 8.21 11.24 -0.08
N GLY A 182 7.83 11.80 -1.23
CA GLY A 182 8.50 11.69 -2.51
C GLY A 182 7.96 12.73 -3.49
N VAL A 183 8.57 12.82 -4.67
CA VAL A 183 8.17 13.78 -5.71
C VAL A 183 7.64 13.02 -6.91
N HIS A 184 6.35 13.16 -7.18
CA HIS A 184 5.66 12.60 -8.34
C HIS A 184 5.80 13.51 -9.57
N ALA A 185 5.86 12.93 -10.77
CA ALA A 185 6.12 13.64 -12.02
C ALA A 185 5.14 14.80 -12.29
N ALA A 186 3.85 14.51 -12.12
CA ALA A 186 2.76 15.44 -12.43
C ALA A 186 2.17 16.11 -11.18
N TRP A 187 2.34 15.50 -10.00
CA TRP A 187 1.62 15.91 -8.78
C TRP A 187 2.54 16.45 -7.70
N GLY A 188 3.83 16.64 -8.02
CA GLY A 188 4.83 17.20 -7.13
C GLY A 188 5.01 16.40 -5.84
N ASP A 189 5.18 17.11 -4.73
CA ASP A 189 5.34 16.53 -3.40
C ASP A 189 4.13 15.69 -2.99
N GLN A 190 4.36 14.39 -2.79
CA GLN A 190 3.33 13.43 -2.38
C GLN A 190 3.82 12.55 -1.23
N THR A 191 2.88 12.02 -0.45
CA THR A 191 3.12 10.90 0.45
C THR A 191 2.73 9.57 -0.21
N VAL A 192 3.12 8.42 0.35
CA VAL A 192 2.62 7.12 -0.12
C VAL A 192 1.09 7.06 -0.07
N ARG A 193 0.47 7.63 0.98
CA ARG A 193 -0.99 7.84 1.04
C ARG A 193 -1.49 8.64 -0.16
N GLY A 194 -0.83 9.74 -0.49
CA GLY A 194 -1.17 10.58 -1.64
C GLY A 194 -1.12 9.79 -2.95
N MET A 195 -0.06 9.02 -3.17
CA MET A 195 0.09 8.15 -4.34
C MET A 195 -1.05 7.14 -4.47
N LEU A 196 -1.42 6.47 -3.37
CA LEU A 196 -2.55 5.52 -3.36
C LEU A 196 -3.89 6.19 -3.65
N LYS A 197 -4.09 7.42 -3.15
CA LYS A 197 -5.30 8.21 -3.46
C LYS A 197 -5.34 8.64 -4.93
N ILE A 198 -4.19 9.00 -5.52
CA ILE A 198 -4.09 9.36 -6.93
C ILE A 198 -4.53 8.19 -7.81
N LEU A 199 -4.17 6.95 -7.48
CA LEU A 199 -4.61 5.77 -8.24
C LEU A 199 -6.15 5.65 -8.30
N ALA A 200 -6.83 5.80 -7.16
CA ALA A 200 -8.29 5.76 -7.13
C ALA A 200 -8.94 6.96 -7.83
N LEU A 201 -8.33 8.14 -7.70
CA LEU A 201 -8.79 9.35 -8.39
C LEU A 201 -8.65 9.21 -9.91
N HIS A 202 -7.58 8.57 -10.38
CA HIS A 202 -7.32 8.35 -11.80
C HIS A 202 -8.37 7.46 -12.46
N ASP A 203 -8.70 6.32 -11.83
CA ASP A 203 -9.82 5.47 -12.25
C ASP A 203 -11.14 6.28 -12.30
N LYS A 204 -11.41 7.08 -11.25
CA LYS A 204 -12.63 7.89 -11.17
C LYS A 204 -12.70 8.92 -12.30
N MET A 205 -11.62 9.66 -12.57
CA MET A 205 -11.57 10.68 -13.62
C MET A 205 -11.88 10.07 -14.98
N HIS A 206 -11.21 8.97 -15.34
CA HIS A 206 -11.43 8.34 -16.63
C HIS A 206 -12.75 7.57 -16.73
N THR A 207 -13.30 7.09 -15.61
CA THR A 207 -14.70 6.64 -15.58
C THR A 207 -15.65 7.77 -15.96
N GLN A 208 -15.43 8.98 -15.45
CA GLN A 208 -16.27 10.14 -15.79
C GLN A 208 -16.10 10.55 -17.25
N ASP A 209 -14.89 10.48 -17.81
CA ASP A 209 -14.64 10.75 -19.23
C ASP A 209 -15.41 9.76 -20.11
N ILE A 210 -15.34 8.46 -19.79
CA ILE A 210 -16.07 7.41 -20.51
C ILE A 210 -17.59 7.62 -20.40
N LEU A 211 -18.11 7.92 -19.21
CA LEU A 211 -19.55 8.14 -19.03
C LEU A 211 -20.05 9.37 -19.80
N LYS A 212 -19.25 10.45 -19.86
CA LYS A 212 -19.57 11.63 -20.67
C LYS A 212 -19.64 11.29 -22.16
N LYS A 213 -18.76 10.42 -22.66
CA LYS A 213 -18.83 9.92 -24.05
C LYS A 213 -20.18 9.26 -24.36
N THR A 214 -20.74 8.54 -23.39
CA THR A 214 -21.98 7.75 -23.57
C THR A 214 -23.28 8.49 -23.28
N ALA A 215 -23.21 9.70 -22.72
CA ALA A 215 -24.42 10.46 -22.41
C ALA A 215 -25.11 10.93 -23.71
N PRO A 216 -26.46 10.81 -23.81
CA PRO A 216 -27.17 11.42 -24.94
C PRO A 216 -26.94 12.93 -24.94
N GLN A 217 -26.57 13.47 -26.11
CA GLN A 217 -26.40 14.91 -26.33
C GLN A 217 -27.76 15.64 -26.33
#